data_AF-A0A926NIN3-F1
#
_entry.id   AF-A0A926NIN3-F1
#
_cell.length_a   1.000
_cell.length_b   1.000
_cell.length_c   1.000
_cell.angle_alpha   90.00
_cell.angle_beta   90.00
_cell.angle_gamma   90.00
#
_symmetry.space_group_name_H-M   'P 1'
#
loop_
_entity.id
_entity.type
_entity.pdbx_description
1 polymer ?
#
loop_
_entity_poly.entity_id
_entity_poly.type
_entity_poly.pdbx_seq_one_letter_code
_entity_poly.pdbx_strand_id
1 'polypeptide(L)' 'MSGVIFFFFIVSLLFFIGAFHYAKLIGQSASYPPKRVLQQKAYVLAGGGGITLLISIILYIFQ' A
#
# COMPACT_ATOMS: atom_id res chain seq x y z
N MET A 1 21.72 2.98 9.52
CA MET A 1 20.25 3.04 9.65
C MET A 1 19.58 3.36 8.28
N SER A 2 20.21 4.15 7.40
CA SER A 2 19.60 4.59 6.13
C SER A 2 19.14 3.48 5.18
N GLY A 3 19.88 2.37 5.08
CA GLY A 3 19.46 1.23 4.23
C GLY A 3 18.17 0.56 4.70
N VAL A 4 17.94 0.50 6.01
CA VAL A 4 16.72 -0.07 6.59
C VAL A 4 15.53 0.84 6.31
N ILE A 5 15.69 2.15 6.47
CA ILE A 5 14.65 3.15 6.15
C ILE A 5 14.29 3.07 4.66
N PHE A 6 15.30 3.01 3.79
CA PHE A 6 15.09 2.88 2.35
C PHE A 6 14.31 1.61 1.99
N PHE A 7 14.61 0.49 2.65
CA PHE A 7 13.86 -0.75 2.48
C PHE A 7 12.37 -0.59 2.86
N PHE A 8 12.07 -0.01 4.02
CA PHE A 8 10.67 0.23 4.40
C PHE A 8 9.95 1.19 3.43
N PHE A 9 10.66 2.17 2.89
CA PHE A 9 10.12 3.08 1.89
C PHE A 9 9.76 2.34 0.58
N ILE A 10 10.61 1.43 0.12
CA ILE A 10 10.32 0.58 -1.05
C ILE A 10 9.12 -0.32 -0.79
N VAL A 11 9.06 -0.98 0.38
CA VAL A 11 7.93 -1.85 0.73
C VAL A 11 6.61 -1.07 0.75
N SER A 12 6.62 0.12 1.34
CA SER A 12 5.48 1.04 1.33
C SER A 12 5.04 1.40 -0.08
N LEU A 13 6.00 1.75 -0.95
CA LEU A 13 5.73 2.06 -2.35
C LEU A 13 5.08 0.88 -3.10
N LEU A 14 5.59 -0.34 -2.92
CA LEU A 14 5.03 -1.55 -3.53
C LEU A 14 3.59 -1.80 -3.08
N PHE A 15 3.29 -1.56 -1.80
CA PHE A 15 1.93 -1.67 -1.28
C PHE A 15 0.99 -0.63 -1.90
N PHE A 16 1.43 0.62 -2.08
CA PHE A 16 0.62 1.63 -2.76
C PHE A 16 0.39 1.31 -4.25
N ILE A 17 1.39 0.76 -4.95
CA ILE A 17 1.23 0.30 -6.33
C ILE A 17 0.16 -0.80 -6.41
N GLY A 18 0.21 -1.77 -5.49
CA GLY A 18 -0.81 -2.81 -5.39
C GLY A 18 -2.20 -2.25 -5.06
N ALA A 19 -2.30 -1.31 -4.12
CA ALA A 19 -3.55 -0.66 -3.77
C ALA A 19 -4.15 0.09 -4.97
N PHE A 20 -3.33 0.82 -5.73
CA PHE A 20 -3.75 1.53 -6.94
C PHE A 20 -4.25 0.57 -8.04
N HIS A 21 -3.58 -0.57 -8.21
CA HIS A 21 -4.02 -1.61 -9.13
C HIS A 21 -5.45 -2.09 -8.81
N TYR A 22 -5.74 -2.41 -7.55
CA TYR A 22 -7.09 -2.82 -7.14
C TYR A 22 -8.09 -1.67 -7.18
N ALA A 23 -7.67 -0.43 -6.89
CA ALA A 23 -8.51 0.75 -7.03
C ALA A 23 -9.00 0.93 -8.48
N LYS A 24 -8.11 0.75 -9.47
CA LYS A 24 -8.46 0.79 -10.88
C LYS A 24 -9.45 -0.30 -11.28
N LEU A 25 -9.29 -1.51 -10.75
CA LEU A 25 -10.18 -2.64 -11.01
C LEU A 25 -11.61 -2.41 -10.49
N ILE A 26 -11.80 -1.66 -9.39
CA ILE A 26 -13.15 -1.33 -8.85
C ILE A 26 -13.97 -0.50 -9.84
N GLY A 27 -13.30 0.39 -10.60
CA GLY A 27 -13.94 1.24 -11.61
C GLY A 27 -14.31 0.50 -12.91
N GLN A 28 -13.84 -0.73 -13.10
CA GLN A 28 -14.18 -1.53 -14.27
C GLN A 28 -15.56 -2.19 -14.09
N SER A 29 -16.35 -2.23 -15.17
CA SER A 29 -17.65 -2.89 -15.20
C SER A 29 -17.51 -4.41 -15.40
N ALA A 30 -16.71 -5.05 -14.54
CA ALA A 30 -16.52 -6.49 -14.55
C ALA A 30 -17.51 -7.18 -13.60
N SER A 31 -18.05 -8.33 -14.02
CA SER A 31 -18.94 -9.16 -13.20
C SER A 31 -18.19 -9.86 -12.05
N TYR A 32 -16.91 -10.18 -12.26
CA TYR A 32 -16.04 -10.83 -11.28
C TYR A 32 -14.61 -10.29 -11.37
N PRO A 33 -13.89 -10.14 -10.25
CA PRO A 33 -14.31 -10.38 -8.86
C PRO A 33 -15.24 -9.28 -8.31
N PRO A 34 -16.07 -9.57 -7.29
CA PRO A 34 -17.00 -8.59 -6.72
C PRO A 34 -16.29 -7.34 -6.22
N LYS A 35 -16.88 -6.16 -6.45
CA LYS A 35 -16.30 -4.86 -6.07
C LYS A 35 -15.87 -4.78 -4.59
N ARG A 36 -16.63 -5.41 -3.68
CA ARG A 36 -16.31 -5.47 -2.25
C ARG A 36 -14.98 -6.18 -1.97
N VAL A 37 -14.66 -7.25 -2.71
CA VAL A 37 -13.39 -7.99 -2.57
C VAL A 37 -12.23 -7.14 -3.05
N LEU A 38 -12.40 -6.44 -4.17
CA LEU A 38 -11.41 -5.50 -4.70
C LEU A 38 -11.16 -4.33 -3.73
N GLN A 39 -12.22 -3.78 -3.13
CA GLN A 39 -12.14 -2.74 -2.10
C GLN A 39 -11.37 -3.22 -0.86
N GLN A 40 -11.70 -4.41 -0.33
CA GLN A 40 -10.97 -4.98 0.81
C GLN A 40 -9.48 -5.13 0.52
N LYS A 41 -9.11 -5.64 -0.66
CA LYS A 41 -7.71 -5.76 -1.07
C LYS A 41 -7.02 -4.40 -1.19
N ALA A 42 -7.69 -3.42 -1.80
CA ALA A 42 -7.17 -2.06 -1.91
C ALA A 42 -6.96 -1.41 -0.52
N TYR A 43 -7.91 -1.56 0.40
CA TYR A 43 -7.81 -1.02 1.75
C TYR A 43 -6.71 -1.68 2.58
N VAL A 44 -6.57 -3.00 2.50
CA VAL A 44 -5.49 -3.73 3.22
C VAL A 44 -4.13 -3.26 2.73
N LEU A 45 -3.94 -3.14 1.41
CA LEU A 45 -2.68 -2.68 0.83
C LEU A 45 -2.42 -1.20 1.12
N ALA A 46 -3.43 -0.33 1.02
CA ALA A 46 -3.28 1.09 1.34
C ALA A 46 -2.97 1.30 2.83
N GLY A 47 -3.66 0.56 3.72
CA GLY A 47 -3.42 0.59 5.17
C GLY A 47 -2.02 0.09 5.52
N GLY A 48 -1.60 -1.05 4.97
CA GLY A 48 -0.24 -1.57 5.13
C GLY A 48 0.82 -0.60 4.59
N GLY A 49 0.57 0.01 3.42
CA GLY A 49 1.44 1.04 2.83
C GLY A 49 1.58 2.25 3.75
N GLY A 50 0.47 2.75 4.30
CA GLY A 50 0.47 3.85 5.26
C GLY A 50 1.22 3.51 6.56
N ILE A 51 1.00 2.33 7.14
CA ILE A 51 1.70 1.90 8.36
C ILE A 51 3.21 1.81 8.13
N THR A 52 3.63 1.17 7.04
CA THR A 52 5.05 1.04 6.68
C THR A 52 5.70 2.38 6.35
N LEU A 53 4.96 3.31 5.72
CA LEU A 53 5.41 4.69 5.51
C LEU A 53 5.63 5.42 6.84
N LEU A 54 4.66 5.35 7.76
CA LEU A 54 4.75 5.98 9.07
C LEU A 54 5.96 5.45 9.85
N ILE A 55 6.18 4.13 9.84
CA ILE A 55 7.37 3.51 10.45
C ILE A 55 8.65 4.09 9.82
N SER A 56 8.70 4.18 8.49
CA SER A 56 9.85 4.76 7.78
C SER A 56 10.13 6.20 8.21
N ILE A 57 9.09 7.02 8.33
CA ILE A 57 9.18 8.43 8.74
C ILE A 57 9.65 8.53 10.20
N ILE A 58 9.09 7.73 11.10
CA ILE A 58 9.52 7.69 12.50
C ILE A 58 11.00 7.32 12.57
N LEU A 59 11.42 6.23 11.90
CA LEU A 59 12.83 5.82 11.87
C LEU A 59 13.73 6.91 11.28
N TYR A 60 13.27 7.65 10.28
CA TYR A 60 14.03 8.77 9.69
C TYR A 60 14.20 9.94 10.65
N ILE A 61 13.18 10.25 11.45
CA ILE A 61 13.22 11.35 12.43
C ILE A 61 14.15 11.03 13.60
N PHE A 62 14.20 9.77 14.04
CA PHE A 62 14.94 9.35 15.24
C PHE A 62 16.28 8.65 14.94
N GLN A 63 16.72 8.63 13.69
CA GLN A 63 17.98 8.04 13.23
C GLN A 63 19.18 8.97 13.49
#